data_AF-A0A645FGW8-F1
#
_entry.id   AF-A0A645FGW8-F1
#
_cell.length_a   1.000
_cell.length_b   1.000
_cell.length_c   1.000
_cell.angle_alpha   90.00
_cell.angle_beta   90.00
_cell.angle_gamma   90.00
#
_symmetry.space_group_name_H-M   'P 1'
#
loop_
_entity.id
_entity.type
_entity.pdbx_description
1 polymer ?
#
loop_
_entity_poly.entity_id
_entity_poly.type
_entity_poly.pdbx_seq_one_letter_code
_entity_poly.pdbx_strand_id
1 'polypeptide(L)'
;MWREGERILLPGKTTGYSMRIPENLAEEIRTMARVHKRSLNDEMLTRLMNTFGYFTERILEQNEDAQALKVLCLEFEVFLKEKIAEAEKSVLPGDKDGTQ
;
A
#
# COMPACT_ATOMS: atom_id res chain seq x y z
N MET A 1 5.24 15.51 16.80
CA MET A 1 4.74 16.60 17.67
C MET A 1 4.21 15.91 18.92
N TRP A 2 4.50 16.43 20.11
CA TRP A 2 3.93 15.88 21.34
C TRP A 2 2.52 16.44 21.50
N ARG A 3 1.53 15.56 21.67
CA ARG A 3 0.18 15.94 22.06
C ARG A 3 -0.21 15.01 23.19
N GLU A 4 -0.59 15.57 24.33
CA GLU A 4 -1.05 14.83 25.52
C GLU A 4 -0.07 13.76 26.02
N GLY A 5 1.24 14.02 25.88
CA GLY A 5 2.28 13.10 26.35
C GLY A 5 2.61 11.95 25.40
N GLU A 6 1.90 11.80 24.28
CA GLU A 6 2.21 10.81 23.26
C GLU A 6 2.84 11.45 22.00
N ARG A 7 3.81 10.74 21.43
CA ARG A 7 4.47 11.15 20.19
C ARG A 7 3.58 10.75 19.01
N ILE A 8 2.71 11.66 18.59
CA ILE A 8 1.84 11.44 17.43
C ILE A 8 2.66 11.64 16.13
N LEU A 9 2.62 10.63 15.26
CA LEU A 9 3.17 10.68 13.91
C LEU A 9 2.21 11.48 13.02
N LEU A 10 2.67 12.61 12.49
CA LEU A 10 1.90 13.41 11.56
C LEU A 10 2.32 13.04 10.13
N PRO A 11 1.43 12.45 9.32
CA PRO A 11 1.73 12.13 7.92
C PRO A 11 2.22 13.39 7.19
N GLY A 12 3.33 13.30 6.47
CA GLY A 12 3.90 14.40 5.70
C GLY A 12 4.77 15.40 6.49
N LYS A 13 4.96 15.23 7.81
CA LYS A 13 5.96 16.01 8.57
C LYS A 13 7.21 15.17 8.84
N THR A 14 8.31 15.53 8.16
CA THR A 14 9.63 14.94 8.41
C THR A 14 10.05 15.26 9.85
N THR A 15 10.09 14.25 10.72
CA THR A 15 10.68 14.41 12.06
C THR A 15 12.16 14.09 11.98
N GLY A 16 13.01 15.01 12.44
CA GLY A 16 14.43 14.73 12.60
C GLY A 16 14.65 13.53 13.52
N TYR A 17 15.52 12.61 13.09
CA TYR A 17 15.90 11.43 13.86
C TYR A 17 17.42 11.34 13.88
N SER A 18 17.99 11.22 15.07
CA SER A 18 19.43 11.07 15.27
C SER A 18 19.71 9.65 15.72
N MET A 19 20.67 9.00 15.06
CA MET A 19 21.12 7.65 15.37
C MET A 19 22.59 7.66 15.71
N ARG A 20 22.98 6.79 16.66
CA ARG A 20 24.38 6.40 16.85
C ARG A 20 24.63 5.13 16.06
N ILE A 21 25.58 5.19 15.13
CA ILE A 21 25.89 4.11 14.20
C ILE A 21 27.40 3.83 14.29
N PRO A 22 27.83 2.55 14.32
CA PRO A 22 29.25 2.21 14.20
C PRO A 22 29.90 2.80 12.95
N GLU A 23 31.16 3.23 13.05
CA GLU A 23 31.85 3.96 11.96
C GLU A 23 31.95 3.13 10.67
N ASN A 24 32.23 1.83 10.78
CA ASN A 24 32.30 0.93 9.63
C ASN A 24 30.98 0.87 8.85
N LEU A 25 29.85 0.81 9.56
CA LEU A 25 28.53 0.82 8.94
C LEU A 25 28.21 2.20 8.35
N ALA A 26 28.60 3.29 9.03
CA ALA A 26 28.43 4.64 8.53
C ALA A 26 29.18 4.86 7.20
N GLU A 27 30.40 4.34 7.09
CA GLU A 27 31.21 4.41 5.87
C GLU A 27 30.59 3.62 4.71
N GLU A 28 30.11 2.41 4.98
CA GLU A 28 29.41 1.59 3.99
C GLU A 28 28.16 2.31 3.45
N ILE A 29 27.32 2.84 4.34
CA ILE A 29 26.10 3.56 3.95
C ILE A 29 26.45 4.81 3.12
N ARG A 30 27.47 5.58 3.51
CA ARG A 30 27.92 6.75 2.73
C ARG A 30 28.41 6.35 1.34
N THR A 31 29.14 5.24 1.24
CA THR A 31 29.63 4.72 -0.03
C THR A 31 28.46 4.32 -0.94
N MET A 32 27.49 3.59 -0.39
CA MET A 32 26.32 3.16 -1.15
C MET A 32 25.41 4.32 -1.56
N ALA A 33 25.25 5.33 -0.71
CA ALA A 33 24.52 6.55 -1.08
C ALA A 33 25.14 7.23 -2.32
N ARG A 34 26.48 7.28 -2.42
CA ARG A 34 27.17 7.80 -3.62
C ARG A 34 26.95 6.92 -4.84
N VAL A 35 27.09 5.60 -4.69
CA VAL A 35 26.89 4.62 -5.78
C VAL A 35 25.47 4.72 -6.35
N HIS A 36 24.47 4.81 -5.47
CA HIS A 36 23.05 4.92 -5.86
C HIS A 36 22.64 6.34 -6.27
N LYS A 37 23.53 7.34 -6.18
CA LYS A 37 23.24 8.76 -6.45
C LYS A 37 22.08 9.29 -5.61
N ARG A 38 22.03 8.92 -4.33
CA ARG A 38 21.01 9.33 -3.35
C ARG A 38 21.61 10.17 -2.24
N SER A 39 20.77 10.96 -1.57
CA SER A 39 21.19 11.56 -0.30
C SER A 39 21.38 10.46 0.75
N LEU A 40 22.20 10.74 1.78
CA LEU A 40 22.38 9.79 2.87
C LEU A 40 21.05 9.45 3.57
N ASN A 41 20.17 10.45 3.68
CA ASN A 41 18.84 10.29 4.24
C ASN A 41 17.98 9.35 3.39
N ASP A 42 18.01 9.50 2.06
CA ASP A 42 17.20 8.65 1.17
C ASP A 42 17.72 7.22 1.10
N GLU A 43 19.04 7.02 1.15
CA GLU A 43 19.64 5.69 1.23
C GLU A 43 19.21 4.97 2.53
N MET A 44 19.27 5.69 3.67
CA MET A 44 18.82 5.17 4.96
C MET A 44 17.32 4.87 4.96
N LEU A 45 16.51 5.81 4.49
CA LEU A 45 15.06 5.65 4.45
C LEU A 45 14.68 4.48 3.54
N THR A 46 15.31 4.35 2.38
CA THR A 46 15.05 3.24 1.45
C THR A 46 15.37 1.88 2.07
N ARG A 47 16.52 1.75 2.75
CA ARG A 47 16.89 0.49 3.44
C ARG A 47 15.90 0.13 4.54
N LEU A 48 15.50 1.11 5.35
CA LEU A 48 14.51 0.90 6.41
C LEU A 48 13.15 0.52 5.82
N MET A 49 12.69 1.22 4.79
CA MET A 49 11.43 0.92 4.10
C MET A 49 11.46 -0.48 3.47
N ASN A 50 12.59 -0.90 2.88
CA ASN A 50 12.74 -2.26 2.36
C ASN A 50 12.71 -3.31 3.48
N THR A 51 13.37 -3.05 4.61
CA THR A 51 13.39 -3.95 5.77
C THR A 51 12.00 -4.13 6.37
N PHE A 52 11.21 -3.05 6.44
CA PHE A 52 9.83 -3.09 6.94
C PHE A 52 8.83 -3.55 5.89
N GLY A 53 9.26 -3.82 4.65
CA GLY A 53 8.34 -4.09 3.54
C GLY A 53 7.40 -2.91 3.26
N TYR A 54 7.76 -1.68 3.57
CA TYR A 54 6.89 -0.51 3.45
C TYR A 54 6.58 -0.14 1.98
N PHE A 55 7.50 -0.43 1.06
CA PHE A 55 7.23 -0.36 -0.39
C PHE A 55 6.53 -1.61 -0.94
N THR A 56 6.15 -2.55 -0.08
CA THR A 56 5.19 -3.58 -0.49
C THR A 56 3.80 -2.96 -0.45
N GLU A 57 3.39 -2.37 -1.57
CA GLU A 57 2.14 -2.87 -2.15
C GLU A 57 2.31 -4.38 -2.13
N ARG A 58 1.64 -5.09 -1.20
CA ARG A 58 1.89 -6.51 -0.93
C ARG A 58 2.18 -7.23 -2.24
N ILE A 59 3.43 -7.61 -2.47
CA ILE A 59 3.73 -8.63 -3.46
C ILE A 59 3.10 -9.85 -2.83
N LEU A 60 1.85 -10.13 -3.21
CA LEU A 60 1.25 -11.44 -2.99
C LEU A 60 2.33 -12.44 -3.40
N GLU A 61 2.73 -13.31 -2.49
CA GLU A 61 3.72 -14.34 -2.77
C GLU A 61 3.36 -14.99 -4.10
N GLN A 62 4.31 -15.22 -5.02
CA GLN A 62 4.00 -15.87 -6.30
C GLN A 62 3.83 -17.39 -6.12
N ASN A 63 3.15 -17.80 -5.04
CA ASN A 63 2.77 -19.17 -4.78
C ASN A 63 1.40 -19.47 -5.43
N GLU A 64 1.05 -20.75 -5.50
CA GLU A 64 -0.18 -21.22 -6.15
C GLU A 64 -1.43 -20.67 -5.46
N ASP A 65 -1.43 -20.59 -4.13
CA ASP A 65 -2.56 -20.11 -3.32
C ASP A 65 -2.87 -18.63 -3.57
N ALA A 66 -1.84 -17.80 -3.72
CA ALA A 66 -1.99 -16.38 -3.99
C ALA A 66 -2.49 -16.12 -5.42
N GLN A 67 -2.07 -16.94 -6.40
CA GLN A 67 -2.64 -16.88 -7.74
C GLN A 67 -4.10 -17.33 -7.74
N ALA A 68 -4.43 -18.40 -7.03
CA ALA A 68 -5.81 -18.86 -6.87
C ALA A 68 -6.70 -17.78 -6.24
N LEU A 69 -6.22 -17.09 -5.20
CA LEU A 69 -6.93 -15.98 -4.58
C LEU A 69 -7.12 -14.80 -5.55
N LYS A 70 -6.11 -14.47 -6.34
CA LYS A 70 -6.21 -13.41 -7.36
C LYS A 70 -7.26 -13.76 -8.42
N VAL A 71 -7.26 -14.98 -8.92
CA VAL A 71 -8.26 -15.45 -9.89
C VAL A 71 -9.66 -15.39 -9.26
N LEU A 72 -9.82 -15.87 -8.03
CA LEU A 72 -11.11 -15.81 -7.32
C LEU A 72 -11.65 -14.37 -7.20
N CYS A 73 -10.80 -13.40 -6.89
CA CYS A 73 -11.22 -12.00 -6.81
C CYS A 73 -11.70 -11.46 -8.17
N LEU A 74 -11.03 -11.82 -9.26
CA LEU A 74 -11.44 -11.41 -10.61
C LEU A 74 -12.78 -12.02 -11.01
N GLU A 75 -12.96 -13.32 -10.77
CA GLU A 75 -14.22 -14.04 -11.04
C GLU A 75 -15.37 -13.47 -10.20
N PHE A 76 -15.10 -13.14 -8.93
CA PHE A 76 -16.10 -12.55 -8.06
C PHE A 76 -16.53 -11.15 -8.52
N GLU A 77 -15.60 -10.33 -9.03
CA GLU A 77 -15.94 -9.03 -9.61
C GLU A 77 -16.86 -9.17 -10.83
N VAL A 78 -16.59 -10.14 -11.71
CA VAL A 78 -17.45 -10.45 -12.85
C VAL A 78 -18.83 -10.89 -12.37
N PHE A 79 -18.90 -11.82 -11.42
CA PHE A 79 -20.16 -12.28 -10.83
C PHE A 79 -20.99 -11.13 -10.26
N LEU A 80 -20.37 -10.20 -9.52
CA LEU A 80 -21.07 -9.04 -8.97
C LEU A 80 -21.64 -8.15 -10.08
N LYS A 81 -20.87 -7.89 -11.15
CA LYS A 81 -21.35 -7.10 -12.30
C LYS A 81 -22.55 -7.75 -12.96
N GLU A 82 -22.52 -9.07 -13.15
CA GLU A 82 -23.64 -9.82 -13.72
C GLU A 82 -24.89 -9.73 -12.83
N LYS A 83 -24.74 -9.89 -11.51
CA LYS A 83 -25.87 -9.83 -10.57
C LYS A 83 -26.47 -8.43 -10.44
N ILE A 84 -25.63 -7.39 -10.48
CA ILE A 84 -26.11 -6.00 -10.52
C ILE A 84 -26.88 -5.75 -11.82
N ALA A 85 -26.33 -6.16 -12.97
CA ALA A 85 -27.02 -6.00 -14.25
C ALA A 85 -28.34 -6.77 -14.33
N GLU A 86 -28.41 -7.98 -13.75
CA GLU A 86 -29.64 -8.75 -13.62
C GLU A 86 -30.69 -8.01 -12.78
N ALA A 87 -30.28 -7.48 -11.62
CA ALA A 87 -31.15 -6.73 -10.71
C ALA A 87 -31.64 -5.40 -11.32
N GLU A 88 -30.80 -4.69 -12.05
CA GLU A 88 -31.17 -3.46 -12.77
C GLU A 88 -32.12 -3.74 -13.94
N LYS A 89 -31.97 -4.89 -14.61
CA LYS A 89 -32.85 -5.32 -15.71
C LYS A 89 -34.21 -5.80 -15.21
N SER A 90 -34.30 -6.31 -13.99
CA SER A 90 -35.58 -6.58 -13.33
C SER A 90 -36.26 -5.28 -12.91
N VAL A 91 -36.88 -4.59 -13.88
CA VAL A 91 -37.80 -3.48 -13.63
C VAL A 91 -38.84 -3.92 -12.60
N LEU A 92 -38.96 -3.14 -11.52
CA LEU A 92 -39.93 -3.36 -10.46
C LEU A 92 -41.36 -3.40 -11.03
N PRO A 93 -42.26 -4.26 -10.53
CA PRO A 93 -43.63 -4.41 -11.05
C PRO A 93 -44.53 -3.16 -10.97
N GLY A 94 -44.04 -2.02 -10.50
CA GLY A 94 -44.83 -0.81 -10.21
C GLY A 94 -44.88 0.26 -11.32
N ASP A 95 -44.05 0.19 -12.35
CA ASP A 95 -43.96 1.26 -13.38
C ASP A 95 -44.94 1.10 -14.56
N LYS A 96 -45.90 0.15 -14.49
CA LYS A 96 -46.87 -0.09 -15.57
C LYS A 96 -48.25 0.56 -15.39
N ASP A 97 -48.53 1.21 -14.26
CA ASP A 97 -49.84 1.84 -13.99
C ASP A 97 -49.79 3.38 -13.99
N GLY A 98 -49.05 3.97 -14.94
CA GLY A 98 -48.84 5.43 -15.02
C GLY A 98 -49.24 6.12 -16.32
N THR A 99 -49.92 5.43 -17.26
CA THR A 99 -50.33 6.05 -18.53
C THR A 99 -51.73 5.62 -18.93
N GLN A 100 -52.73 6.31 -18.38
CA GLN A 100 -54.01 6.59 -19.03
C GLN A 100 -54.15 8.09 -19.21
#